data_AF-A0A1Y5S2N4-F1
#
_entry.id   AF-A0A1Y5S2N4-F1
#
_cell.length_a   1.000
_cell.length_b   1.000
_cell.length_c   1.000
_cell.angle_alpha   90.00
_cell.angle_beta   90.00
_cell.angle_gamma   90.00
#
_symmetry.space_group_name_H-M   'P 1'
#
loop_
_entity.id
_entity.type
_entity.pdbx_description
1 polymer ?
#
loop_
_entity_poly.entity_id
_entity_poly.type
_entity_poly.pdbx_seq_one_letter_code
_entity_poly.pdbx_strand_id
1 'polypeptide(L)'
;MRPYFLIPVFGVLAACDPKIPDSAAGVGFNTSPEQAAREAALEGQTVNGDPLIPPSTVSSETLPAGNSQVGIPAQEQGLFANATTTASTGAPLSATTVPATTAAATSAALTAEDIANETQAALTAAAQNSGEAPLQASPSNPSPQALSNPSISDEQDFAAVSSRQSIESDAERIARNREQYQLVSPTAIPERDGDAQPNIVSYALRTTNPKGVQIYSRSGFNLQAKSQRNCAGFASSDQAQIEFLANGGPERDRKSLDPDGDGYACAWDPAPFRRAVQN
;
A
#
# COMPACT_ATOMS: atom_id res chain seq x y z
N MET A 1 57.94 -50.96 -50.85
CA MET A 1 56.96 -51.57 -49.92
C MET A 1 56.13 -50.44 -49.31
N ARG A 2 54.81 -50.63 -49.22
CA ARG A 2 53.74 -49.62 -49.09
C ARG A 2 53.94 -48.55 -48.00
N PRO A 3 53.65 -47.26 -48.28
CA PRO A 3 53.48 -46.25 -47.23
C PRO A 3 52.08 -46.36 -46.61
N TYR A 4 52.03 -46.54 -45.29
CA TYR A 4 50.79 -46.50 -44.51
C TYR A 4 50.44 -45.03 -44.22
N PHE A 5 49.31 -44.57 -44.77
CA PHE A 5 48.67 -43.31 -44.38
C PHE A 5 47.89 -43.53 -43.06
N LEU A 6 48.34 -42.90 -41.98
CA LEU A 6 47.55 -42.70 -40.76
C LEU A 6 46.60 -41.53 -40.99
N ILE A 7 45.30 -41.81 -41.03
CA ILE A 7 44.23 -40.81 -41.06
C ILE A 7 43.88 -40.48 -39.60
N PRO A 8 44.11 -39.25 -39.10
CA PRO A 8 43.58 -38.84 -37.82
C PRO A 8 42.11 -38.43 -37.99
N VAL A 9 41.20 -39.23 -37.45
CA VAL A 9 39.79 -38.85 -37.32
C VAL A 9 39.68 -37.85 -36.16
N PHE A 10 39.70 -36.56 -36.48
CA PHE A 10 39.32 -35.49 -35.56
C PHE A 10 37.80 -35.43 -35.50
N GLY A 11 37.21 -35.99 -34.44
CA GLY A 11 35.80 -35.81 -34.12
C GLY A 11 35.54 -34.42 -33.56
N VAL A 12 34.85 -33.57 -34.32
CA VAL A 12 34.33 -32.29 -33.84
C VAL A 12 33.01 -32.56 -33.11
N LEU A 13 33.05 -32.59 -31.78
CA LEU A 13 31.83 -32.46 -30.96
C LEU A 13 31.35 -31.00 -31.06
N ALA A 14 30.35 -30.75 -31.91
CA ALA A 14 29.56 -29.53 -31.83
C ALA A 14 28.65 -29.62 -30.59
N ALA A 15 29.05 -28.99 -29.49
CA ALA A 15 28.16 -28.74 -28.37
C ALA A 15 27.19 -27.62 -28.79
N CYS A 16 25.91 -27.98 -28.95
CA CYS A 16 24.83 -27.00 -29.02
C CYS A 16 24.62 -26.44 -27.60
N ASP A 17 25.16 -25.25 -27.33
CA ASP A 17 24.82 -24.48 -26.15
C ASP A 17 23.46 -23.80 -26.39
N PRO A 18 22.38 -24.14 -25.66
CA PRO A 18 21.14 -23.39 -25.76
C PRO A 18 21.40 -22.00 -25.20
N LYS A 19 21.16 -20.97 -26.02
CA LYS A 19 21.22 -19.56 -25.60
C LYS A 19 20.21 -19.36 -24.46
N ILE A 20 20.69 -19.39 -23.21
CA ILE A 20 19.87 -19.14 -22.02
C ILE A 20 19.37 -17.69 -22.14
N PRO A 21 18.03 -17.46 -22.20
CA PRO A 21 17.50 -16.12 -22.19
C PRO A 21 17.87 -15.45 -20.87
N ASP A 22 18.44 -14.24 -20.96
CA ASP A 22 18.77 -13.42 -19.82
C ASP A 22 17.49 -13.08 -19.05
N SER A 23 17.22 -13.88 -18.00
CA SER A 23 16.01 -13.76 -17.18
C SER A 23 16.17 -12.67 -16.12
N ALA A 24 17.30 -11.93 -16.10
CA ALA A 24 17.52 -10.79 -15.22
C ALA A 24 16.96 -9.47 -15.78
N ALA A 25 16.39 -9.46 -17.00
CA ALA A 25 15.78 -8.28 -17.60
C ALA A 25 14.40 -7.89 -17.02
N GLY A 26 13.88 -8.62 -16.01
CA GLY A 26 12.50 -8.49 -15.52
C GLY A 26 12.31 -7.91 -14.11
N VAL A 27 13.37 -7.61 -13.35
CA VAL A 27 13.23 -7.01 -12.00
C VAL A 27 13.47 -5.50 -12.03
N GLY A 28 12.68 -4.81 -12.84
CA GLY A 28 12.69 -3.36 -12.90
C GLY A 28 11.37 -2.84 -13.44
N PHE A 29 10.94 -1.68 -12.97
CA PHE A 29 9.72 -0.97 -13.36
C PHE A 29 9.67 -0.52 -14.84
N ASN A 30 10.38 -1.19 -15.74
CA ASN A 30 10.32 -0.92 -17.17
C ASN A 30 9.15 -1.72 -17.76
N THR A 31 8.13 -0.99 -18.21
CA THR A 31 6.98 -1.50 -18.95
C THR A 31 7.47 -2.42 -20.08
N SER A 32 6.95 -3.65 -20.14
CA SER A 32 7.33 -4.54 -21.24
C SER A 32 6.88 -3.94 -22.58
N PRO A 33 7.59 -4.16 -23.69
CA PRO A 33 7.15 -3.66 -25.01
C PRO A 33 5.76 -4.17 -25.39
N GLU A 34 5.36 -5.31 -24.86
CA GLU A 34 4.02 -5.89 -25.00
C GLU A 34 2.97 -5.12 -24.19
N GLN A 35 3.34 -4.64 -22.99
CA GLN A 35 2.52 -3.81 -22.13
C GLN A 35 2.29 -2.42 -22.74
N ALA A 36 3.35 -1.79 -23.26
CA ALA A 36 3.25 -0.49 -23.94
C ALA A 36 2.37 -0.57 -25.20
N ALA A 37 2.46 -1.65 -25.97
CA ALA A 37 1.58 -1.86 -27.13
C ALA A 37 0.11 -2.09 -26.72
N ARG A 38 -0.11 -2.74 -25.57
CA ARG A 38 -1.46 -2.98 -25.02
C ARG A 38 -2.07 -1.71 -24.43
N GLU A 39 -1.28 -0.85 -23.79
CA GLU A 39 -1.70 0.45 -23.27
C GLU A 39 -2.03 1.42 -24.41
N ALA A 40 -1.22 1.46 -25.47
CA ALA A 40 -1.52 2.23 -26.68
C ALA A 40 -2.80 1.78 -27.41
N ALA A 41 -3.18 0.49 -27.26
CA ALA A 41 -4.44 -0.03 -27.78
C ALA A 41 -5.65 0.23 -26.84
N LEU A 42 -5.40 0.57 -25.57
CA LEU A 42 -6.42 0.86 -24.56
C LEU A 42 -6.71 2.35 -24.38
N GLU A 43 -5.86 3.24 -24.92
CA GLU A 43 -6.17 4.66 -25.08
C GLU A 43 -7.32 4.80 -26.08
N GLY A 44 -8.55 4.76 -25.55
CA GLY A 44 -9.76 4.92 -26.33
C GLY A 44 -9.72 6.19 -27.18
N GLN A 45 -10.28 6.12 -28.37
CA GLN A 45 -10.49 7.25 -29.27
C GLN A 45 -11.93 7.75 -29.13
N THR A 46 -12.14 9.05 -29.34
CA THR A 46 -13.48 9.61 -29.48
C THR A 46 -14.15 9.07 -30.75
N VAL A 47 -15.47 9.28 -30.92
CA VAL A 47 -16.22 8.89 -32.13
C VAL A 47 -15.64 9.51 -33.42
N ASN A 48 -14.84 10.58 -33.30
CA ASN A 48 -14.16 11.25 -34.42
C ASN A 48 -12.68 10.85 -34.61
N GLY A 49 -12.16 9.92 -33.81
CA GLY A 49 -10.78 9.42 -33.95
C GLY A 49 -9.70 10.20 -33.18
N ASP A 50 -10.07 11.25 -32.44
CA ASP A 50 -9.13 12.02 -31.61
C ASP A 50 -8.80 11.30 -30.28
N PRO A 51 -7.56 11.41 -29.76
CA PRO A 51 -7.16 10.81 -28.48
C PRO A 51 -7.92 11.44 -27.31
N LEU A 52 -8.35 10.62 -26.34
CA LEU A 52 -9.03 11.10 -25.13
C LEU A 52 -8.09 11.99 -24.30
N ILE A 53 -8.61 13.14 -23.86
CA ILE A 53 -7.87 14.11 -23.04
C ILE A 53 -7.52 13.44 -21.70
N PRO A 54 -6.24 13.39 -21.28
CA PRO A 54 -5.86 12.77 -20.01
C PRO A 54 -6.45 13.56 -18.82
N PRO A 55 -6.68 12.89 -17.67
CA PRO A 55 -7.18 13.57 -16.48
C PRO A 55 -6.19 14.64 -16.02
N SER A 56 -6.70 15.81 -15.66
CA SER A 56 -5.92 16.91 -15.07
C SER A 56 -5.16 16.42 -13.83
N THR A 57 -3.85 16.67 -13.81
CA THR A 57 -2.97 16.29 -12.71
C THR A 57 -3.31 17.05 -11.43
N VAL A 58 -3.25 16.36 -10.29
CA VAL A 58 -3.48 16.98 -8.97
C VAL A 58 -2.29 17.86 -8.62
N SER A 59 -2.52 19.16 -8.41
CA SER A 59 -1.51 20.07 -7.85
C SER A 59 -1.38 19.83 -6.34
N SER A 60 -0.16 19.55 -5.87
CA SER A 60 0.16 19.46 -4.45
C SER A 60 0.75 20.79 -3.96
N GLU A 61 -0.06 21.55 -3.23
CA GLU A 61 0.39 22.72 -2.49
C GLU A 61 0.89 22.29 -1.11
N THR A 62 2.14 22.62 -0.79
CA THR A 62 2.73 22.33 0.51
C THR A 62 2.36 23.44 1.49
N LEU A 63 1.61 23.11 2.54
CA LEU A 63 1.30 24.03 3.64
C LEU A 63 2.62 24.49 4.31
N PRO A 64 2.84 25.82 4.52
CA PRO A 64 3.99 26.29 5.26
C PRO A 64 3.93 25.79 6.70
N ALA A 65 5.07 25.29 7.19
CA ALA A 65 5.22 24.88 8.58
C ALA A 65 4.92 26.08 9.50
N GLY A 66 3.86 25.96 10.30
CA GLY A 66 3.56 26.90 11.36
C GLY A 66 4.63 26.80 12.44
N ASN A 67 5.51 27.80 12.51
CA ASN A 67 6.46 27.93 13.60
C ASN A 67 5.70 28.07 14.92
N SER A 68 5.77 27.02 15.73
CA SER A 68 5.36 27.04 17.13
C SER A 68 6.27 27.97 17.91
N GLN A 69 5.79 29.18 18.22
CA GLN A 69 6.34 30.02 19.28
C GLN A 69 5.19 30.34 20.25
N VAL A 70 5.06 29.48 21.25
CA VAL A 70 4.39 29.80 22.51
C VAL A 70 5.26 30.85 23.22
N GLY A 71 4.72 32.06 23.40
CA GLY A 71 5.37 33.18 24.08
C GLY A 71 4.35 34.13 24.70
N ILE A 72 4.09 33.92 26.00
CA ILE A 72 3.69 34.84 27.08
C ILE A 72 3.35 36.30 26.69
N PRO A 73 2.17 36.88 27.07
CA PRO A 73 1.94 38.31 26.91
C PRO A 73 2.43 39.10 28.14
N ALA A 74 3.28 40.11 27.90
CA ALA A 74 3.48 41.22 28.82
C ALA A 74 3.50 42.55 28.02
N GLN A 75 2.78 43.51 28.60
CA GLN A 75 2.45 44.88 28.20
C GLN A 75 3.59 45.68 27.54
N GLU A 76 3.31 46.43 26.46
CA GLU A 76 3.20 47.91 26.46
C GLU A 76 2.89 48.50 25.06
N GLN A 77 1.82 49.31 25.04
CA GLN A 77 1.70 50.63 24.38
C GLN A 77 2.09 50.83 22.90
N GLY A 78 1.05 50.97 22.08
CA GLY A 78 0.76 52.27 21.45
C GLY A 78 1.29 52.52 20.03
N LEU A 79 0.46 52.22 19.01
CA LEU A 79 0.19 53.17 17.93
C LEU A 79 -1.16 52.90 17.22
N PHE A 80 -2.05 53.86 17.44
CA PHE A 80 -3.30 54.28 16.78
C PHE A 80 -3.22 54.19 15.22
N ALA A 81 -4.26 54.04 14.39
CA ALA A 81 -5.69 54.35 14.49
C ALA A 81 -6.47 53.81 13.25
N ASN A 82 -7.81 53.83 13.37
CA ASN A 82 -8.90 53.69 12.38
C ASN A 82 -9.21 52.29 11.80
N ALA A 83 -10.26 51.61 12.31
CA ALA A 83 -11.69 51.76 11.96
C ALA A 83 -12.03 50.99 10.65
N THR A 84 -13.03 50.11 10.55
CA THR A 84 -14.42 50.23 11.01
C THR A 84 -15.08 48.85 10.97
N THR A 85 -15.75 48.45 12.05
CA THR A 85 -16.81 47.43 12.04
C THR A 85 -18.08 48.06 11.46
N THR A 86 -18.52 47.58 10.31
CA THR A 86 -19.88 47.84 9.81
C THR A 86 -20.57 46.50 9.57
N ALA A 87 -21.56 46.20 10.40
CA ALA A 87 -22.62 45.27 10.06
C ALA A 87 -23.57 45.96 9.06
N SER A 88 -23.89 45.30 7.95
CA SER A 88 -25.02 45.68 7.10
C SER A 88 -25.66 44.45 6.46
N THR A 89 -26.85 44.12 6.96
CA THR A 89 -28.10 43.98 6.20
C THR A 89 -28.06 43.29 4.84
N GLY A 90 -28.80 42.19 4.72
CA GLY A 90 -28.96 41.44 3.47
C GLY A 90 -29.82 42.14 2.40
N ALA A 91 -29.55 41.75 1.14
CA ALA A 91 -30.48 41.51 0.01
C ALA A 91 -29.65 41.07 -1.23
N PRO A 92 -30.28 40.50 -2.27
CA PRO A 92 -30.16 39.11 -2.69
C PRO A 92 -28.97 38.79 -3.60
N LEU A 93 -28.53 37.52 -3.54
CA LEU A 93 -27.63 36.92 -4.53
C LEU A 93 -28.31 36.97 -5.91
N SER A 94 -27.73 37.74 -6.83
CA SER A 94 -28.09 37.70 -8.24
C SER A 94 -27.81 36.31 -8.78
N ALA A 95 -28.88 35.58 -9.09
CA ALA A 95 -28.82 34.37 -9.89
C ALA A 95 -28.14 34.71 -11.22
N THR A 96 -27.00 34.10 -11.49
CA THR A 96 -26.42 34.09 -12.83
C THR A 96 -27.39 33.31 -13.71
N THR A 97 -28.15 34.04 -14.52
CA THR A 97 -28.95 33.49 -15.61
C THR A 97 -28.00 32.86 -16.61
N VAL A 98 -27.84 31.54 -16.55
CA VAL A 98 -27.35 30.77 -17.69
C VAL A 98 -28.39 30.97 -18.79
N PRO A 99 -28.02 31.45 -19.99
CA PRO A 99 -28.96 31.46 -21.09
C PRO A 99 -29.31 30.00 -21.38
N ALA A 100 -30.56 29.63 -21.10
CA ALA A 100 -31.17 28.45 -21.68
C ALA A 100 -31.19 28.69 -23.20
N THR A 101 -30.16 28.24 -23.89
CA THR A 101 -30.26 27.98 -25.32
C THR A 101 -31.26 26.84 -25.46
N THR A 102 -32.52 27.19 -25.64
CA THR A 102 -33.46 26.39 -26.41
C THR A 102 -32.83 26.21 -27.79
N ALA A 103 -32.01 25.16 -27.93
CA ALA A 103 -31.76 24.59 -29.23
C ALA A 103 -33.10 23.99 -29.68
N ALA A 104 -33.96 24.85 -30.22
CA ALA A 104 -35.00 24.42 -31.14
C ALA A 104 -34.24 23.64 -32.21
N ALA A 105 -34.34 22.31 -32.15
CA ALA A 105 -33.84 21.45 -33.19
C ALA A 105 -34.55 21.90 -34.47
N THR A 106 -33.85 22.70 -35.27
CA THR A 106 -34.22 22.97 -36.65
C THR A 106 -34.41 21.59 -37.27
N SER A 107 -35.62 21.32 -37.73
CA SER A 107 -35.96 20.15 -38.52
C SER A 107 -35.13 20.18 -39.80
N ALA A 108 -33.89 19.71 -39.72
CA ALA A 108 -33.15 19.26 -40.88
C ALA A 108 -34.04 18.21 -41.54
N ALA A 109 -34.30 18.37 -42.84
CA ALA A 109 -35.12 17.44 -43.60
C ALA A 109 -34.45 16.06 -43.50
N LEU A 110 -35.04 15.19 -42.68
CA LEU A 110 -34.57 13.82 -42.47
C LEU A 110 -34.50 13.14 -43.83
N THR A 111 -33.34 12.61 -44.19
CA THR A 111 -33.22 11.86 -45.44
C THR A 111 -33.96 10.52 -45.31
N ALA A 112 -34.29 9.89 -46.43
CA ALA A 112 -34.94 8.58 -46.41
C ALA A 112 -34.09 7.54 -45.65
N GLU A 113 -32.77 7.65 -45.73
CA GLU A 113 -31.81 6.86 -44.96
C GLU A 113 -31.93 7.11 -43.45
N ASP A 114 -32.06 8.37 -43.01
CA ASP A 114 -32.22 8.70 -41.59
C ASP A 114 -33.51 8.11 -41.02
N ILE A 115 -34.61 8.17 -41.78
CA ILE A 115 -35.90 7.59 -41.39
C ILE A 115 -35.81 6.06 -41.30
N ALA A 116 -35.11 5.42 -42.25
CA ALA A 116 -34.92 3.97 -42.24
C ALA A 116 -34.07 3.51 -41.05
N ASN A 117 -32.99 4.23 -40.74
CA ASN A 117 -32.10 3.95 -39.61
C ASN A 117 -32.82 4.14 -38.27
N GLU A 118 -33.58 5.22 -38.10
CA GLU A 118 -34.38 5.47 -36.89
C GLU A 118 -35.47 4.39 -36.71
N THR A 119 -36.13 3.99 -37.80
CA THR A 119 -37.16 2.94 -37.76
C THR A 119 -36.55 1.60 -37.36
N GLN A 120 -35.38 1.25 -37.90
CA GLN A 120 -34.67 0.02 -37.53
C GLN A 120 -34.22 0.03 -36.06
N ALA A 121 -33.74 1.17 -35.56
CA ALA A 121 -33.35 1.33 -34.17
C ALA A 121 -34.56 1.18 -33.24
N ALA A 122 -35.68 1.83 -33.55
CA ALA A 122 -36.93 1.74 -32.79
C ALA A 122 -37.48 0.32 -32.75
N LEU A 123 -37.46 -0.39 -33.88
CA LEU A 123 -37.95 -1.77 -33.98
C LEU A 123 -37.06 -2.75 -33.20
N THR A 124 -35.74 -2.56 -33.26
CA THR A 124 -34.78 -3.37 -32.51
C THR A 124 -34.94 -3.15 -31.01
N ALA A 125 -35.11 -1.89 -30.56
CA ALA A 125 -35.34 -1.55 -29.16
C ALA A 125 -36.66 -2.14 -28.63
N ALA A 126 -37.73 -2.12 -29.42
CA ALA A 126 -39.00 -2.74 -29.07
C ALA A 126 -38.88 -4.27 -28.98
N ALA A 127 -38.20 -4.90 -29.93
CA ALA A 127 -38.00 -6.36 -29.96
C ALA A 127 -37.14 -6.90 -28.80
N GLN A 128 -36.23 -6.08 -28.26
CA GLN A 128 -35.40 -6.44 -27.11
C GLN A 128 -36.07 -6.20 -25.75
N ASN A 129 -37.28 -5.62 -25.73
CA ASN A 129 -38.04 -5.33 -24.52
C ASN A 129 -39.44 -5.97 -24.59
N SER A 130 -40.50 -5.21 -24.32
CA SER A 130 -41.90 -5.68 -24.24
C SER A 130 -42.63 -5.74 -25.58
N GLY A 131 -41.97 -5.44 -26.71
CA GLY A 131 -42.60 -5.26 -28.01
C GLY A 131 -43.24 -3.87 -28.23
N GLU A 132 -43.22 -3.00 -27.22
CA GLU A 132 -43.63 -1.60 -27.34
C GLU A 132 -42.42 -0.69 -27.53
N ALA A 133 -42.61 0.40 -28.29
CA ALA A 133 -41.56 1.42 -28.45
C ALA A 133 -41.24 2.04 -27.08
N PRO A 134 -39.96 2.22 -26.72
CA PRO A 134 -39.58 2.84 -25.45
C PRO A 134 -40.25 4.22 -25.30
N LEU A 135 -40.87 4.46 -24.14
CA LEU A 135 -41.43 5.77 -23.82
C LEU A 135 -40.30 6.79 -23.80
N GLN A 136 -40.42 7.83 -24.62
CA GLN A 136 -39.46 8.93 -24.66
C GLN A 136 -39.52 9.70 -23.34
N ALA A 137 -38.37 9.86 -22.69
CA ALA A 137 -38.25 10.59 -21.43
C ALA A 137 -38.42 12.10 -21.67
N SER A 138 -39.66 12.54 -21.91
CA SER A 138 -40.03 13.96 -21.95
C SER A 138 -40.60 14.40 -20.59
N PRO A 139 -40.42 15.67 -20.18
CA PRO A 139 -41.04 16.22 -18.97
C PRO A 139 -42.58 16.17 -18.98
N SER A 140 -43.20 16.04 -20.15
CA SER A 140 -44.64 15.88 -20.34
C SER A 140 -45.14 14.45 -20.12
N ASN A 141 -44.25 13.46 -20.00
CA ASN A 141 -44.64 12.09 -19.72
C ASN A 141 -44.82 11.90 -18.20
N PRO A 142 -45.90 11.25 -17.74
CA PRO A 142 -46.07 10.95 -16.31
C PRO A 142 -44.89 10.13 -15.80
N SER A 143 -44.44 10.42 -14.57
CA SER A 143 -43.39 9.64 -13.91
C SER A 143 -43.79 8.18 -13.78
N PRO A 144 -42.87 7.21 -13.97
CA PRO A 144 -43.14 5.81 -13.69
C PRO A 144 -43.72 5.65 -12.27
N GLN A 145 -44.77 4.85 -12.13
CA GLN A 145 -45.33 4.57 -10.81
C GLN A 145 -44.34 3.69 -10.04
N ALA A 146 -43.87 4.18 -8.89
CA ALA A 146 -43.05 3.39 -7.99
C ALA A 146 -43.90 2.24 -7.44
N LEU A 147 -43.77 1.06 -8.04
CA LEU A 147 -44.40 -0.16 -7.53
C LEU A 147 -43.77 -0.46 -6.16
N SER A 148 -44.55 -0.31 -5.10
CA SER A 148 -44.14 -0.70 -3.75
C SER A 148 -43.90 -2.21 -3.72
N ASN A 149 -42.63 -2.62 -3.75
CA ASN A 149 -42.26 -4.01 -3.58
C ASN A 149 -41.84 -4.23 -2.12
N PRO A 150 -42.73 -4.76 -1.25
CA PRO A 150 -42.42 -4.94 0.17
C PRO A 150 -41.29 -5.95 0.45
N SER A 151 -40.77 -6.64 -0.58
CA SER A 151 -39.58 -7.50 -0.47
C SER A 151 -38.24 -6.79 -0.72
N ILE A 152 -38.26 -5.56 -1.26
CA ILE A 152 -37.06 -4.73 -1.50
C ILE A 152 -37.03 -3.62 -0.44
N SER A 153 -35.88 -3.45 0.22
CA SER A 153 -35.68 -2.35 1.17
C SER A 153 -35.82 -0.99 0.48
N ASP A 154 -36.55 -0.07 1.11
CA ASP A 154 -36.81 1.29 0.62
C ASP A 154 -35.72 2.30 1.04
N GLU A 155 -34.53 1.81 1.39
CA GLU A 155 -33.37 2.63 1.76
C GLU A 155 -32.83 3.49 0.59
N GLN A 156 -33.26 3.18 -0.64
CA GLN A 156 -32.95 3.96 -1.84
C GLN A 156 -34.05 4.98 -2.20
N ASP A 157 -35.18 5.01 -1.47
CA ASP A 157 -36.24 6.00 -1.64
C ASP A 157 -36.03 7.19 -0.69
N PHE A 158 -35.64 8.33 -1.25
CA PHE A 158 -35.35 9.55 -0.50
C PHE A 158 -36.56 10.09 0.28
N ALA A 159 -37.79 9.87 -0.19
CA ALA A 159 -38.99 10.28 0.53
C ALA A 159 -39.26 9.35 1.73
N ALA A 160 -39.06 8.05 1.56
CA ALA A 160 -39.17 7.08 2.65
C ALA A 160 -38.10 7.32 3.74
N VAL A 161 -36.83 7.52 3.35
CA VAL A 161 -35.72 7.74 4.28
C VAL A 161 -35.86 9.08 5.01
N SER A 162 -36.19 10.18 4.31
CA SER A 162 -36.37 11.49 4.96
C SER A 162 -37.55 11.53 5.92
N SER A 163 -38.58 10.71 5.70
CA SER A 163 -39.70 10.57 6.66
C SER A 163 -39.31 9.82 7.94
N ARG A 164 -38.29 8.96 7.89
CA ARG A 164 -37.88 8.08 9.01
C ARG A 164 -36.62 8.55 9.73
N GLN A 165 -35.67 9.11 9.00
CA GLN A 165 -34.41 9.65 9.52
C GLN A 165 -34.46 11.17 9.46
N SER A 166 -34.74 11.80 10.59
CA SER A 166 -34.62 13.25 10.75
C SER A 166 -33.21 13.66 11.17
N ILE A 167 -32.91 14.95 11.05
CA ILE A 167 -31.62 15.53 11.47
C ILE A 167 -31.41 15.35 12.98
N GLU A 168 -32.48 15.48 13.76
CA GLU A 168 -32.47 15.33 15.21
C GLU A 168 -32.14 13.89 15.62
N SER A 169 -32.76 12.90 14.98
CA SER A 169 -32.47 11.47 15.21
C SER A 169 -31.01 11.12 14.90
N ASP A 170 -30.47 11.69 13.82
CA ASP A 170 -29.06 11.50 13.47
C ASP A 170 -28.11 12.18 14.47
N ALA A 171 -28.43 13.41 14.89
CA ALA A 171 -27.67 14.12 15.91
C ALA A 171 -27.59 13.35 17.23
N GLU A 172 -28.71 12.76 17.67
CA GLU A 172 -28.75 11.90 18.86
C GLU A 172 -27.91 10.63 18.70
N ARG A 173 -27.93 10.00 17.52
CA ARG A 173 -27.10 8.83 17.22
C ARG A 173 -25.62 9.18 17.27
N ILE A 174 -25.24 10.31 16.70
CA ILE A 174 -23.87 10.82 16.77
C ILE A 174 -23.49 11.14 18.22
N ALA A 175 -24.40 11.69 19.02
CA ALA A 175 -24.18 11.96 20.44
C ALA A 175 -23.91 10.66 21.22
N ARG A 176 -24.76 9.63 21.06
CA ARG A 176 -24.56 8.30 21.66
C ARG A 176 -23.24 7.67 21.23
N ASN A 177 -22.90 7.74 19.95
CA ASN A 177 -21.63 7.22 19.45
C ASN A 177 -20.43 7.97 20.04
N ARG A 178 -20.55 9.28 20.24
CA ARG A 178 -19.50 10.11 20.85
C ARG A 178 -19.34 9.81 22.34
N GLU A 179 -20.42 9.55 23.07
CA GLU A 179 -20.39 9.10 24.47
C GLU A 179 -19.71 7.73 24.62
N GLN A 180 -19.87 6.84 23.64
CA GLN A 180 -19.23 5.53 23.62
C GLN A 180 -17.78 5.56 23.14
N TYR A 181 -17.36 6.63 22.46
CA TYR A 181 -16.03 6.74 21.90
C TYR A 181 -14.99 6.97 23.01
N GLN A 182 -14.10 6.00 23.20
CA GLN A 182 -12.93 6.14 24.05
C GLN A 182 -11.67 6.12 23.20
N LEU A 183 -10.86 7.17 23.32
CA LEU A 183 -9.57 7.25 22.64
C LEU A 183 -8.51 6.59 23.53
N VAL A 184 -8.15 5.35 23.21
CA VAL A 184 -7.02 4.68 23.85
C VAL A 184 -5.73 5.29 23.31
N SER A 185 -5.08 6.10 24.13
CA SER A 185 -3.75 6.63 23.80
C SER A 185 -2.73 5.49 23.87
N PRO A 186 -1.82 5.34 22.89
CA PRO A 186 -0.79 4.31 22.94
C PRO A 186 0.09 4.51 24.18
N THR A 187 0.07 3.53 25.09
CA THR A 187 1.03 3.49 26.20
C THR A 187 2.38 3.06 25.65
N ALA A 188 3.46 3.72 26.07
CA ALA A 188 4.81 3.30 25.74
C ALA A 188 5.03 1.85 26.22
N ILE A 189 5.60 1.03 25.35
CA ILE A 189 5.99 -0.34 25.71
C ILE A 189 7.01 -0.21 26.85
N PRO A 190 6.80 -0.91 27.99
CA PRO A 190 7.73 -0.81 29.12
C PRO A 190 9.14 -1.21 28.67
N GLU A 191 10.12 -0.38 29.01
CA GLU A 191 11.52 -0.74 28.89
C GLU A 191 11.79 -1.88 29.89
N ARG A 192 12.56 -2.88 29.47
CA ARG A 192 12.79 -4.06 30.32
C ARG A 192 13.72 -3.69 31.49
N ASP A 193 13.16 -3.57 32.68
CA ASP A 193 13.92 -3.28 33.90
C ASP A 193 14.88 -4.42 34.29
N GLY A 194 16.18 -4.11 34.32
CA GLY A 194 17.14 -4.49 35.37
C GLY A 194 17.64 -5.93 35.51
N ASP A 195 16.79 -6.95 35.40
CA ASP A 195 17.15 -8.37 35.63
C ASP A 195 16.93 -9.23 34.37
N ALA A 196 17.10 -8.60 33.21
CA ALA A 196 16.98 -9.24 31.92
C ALA A 196 18.11 -10.26 31.74
N GLN A 197 17.74 -11.53 31.56
CA GLN A 197 18.62 -12.53 30.95
C GLN A 197 19.40 -11.89 29.78
N PRO A 198 20.73 -12.12 29.68
CA PRO A 198 21.55 -11.50 28.66
C PRO A 198 20.93 -11.63 27.27
N ASN A 199 20.79 -10.51 26.57
CA ASN A 199 20.18 -10.50 25.25
C ASN A 199 21.20 -10.94 24.19
N ILE A 200 21.08 -12.19 23.75
CA ILE A 200 21.97 -12.78 22.74
C ILE A 200 21.93 -12.08 21.39
N VAL A 201 20.80 -11.46 21.03
CA VAL A 201 20.67 -10.69 19.77
C VAL A 201 21.51 -9.42 19.87
N SER A 202 21.39 -8.70 20.99
CA SER A 202 22.22 -7.51 21.23
C SER A 202 23.71 -7.85 21.23
N TYR A 203 24.08 -9.00 21.80
CA TYR A 203 25.46 -9.50 21.77
C TYR A 203 25.92 -9.86 20.36
N ALA A 204 25.08 -10.55 19.57
CA ALA A 204 25.36 -10.89 18.18
C ALA A 204 25.65 -9.65 17.32
N LEU A 205 24.90 -8.57 17.54
CA LEU A 205 25.01 -7.32 16.80
C LEU A 205 26.19 -6.45 17.26
N ARG A 206 26.53 -6.48 18.56
CA ARG A 206 27.63 -5.69 19.12
C ARG A 206 29.00 -6.32 18.87
N THR A 207 29.09 -7.64 18.95
CA THR A 207 30.36 -8.37 18.80
C THR A 207 30.70 -8.53 17.32
N THR A 208 31.98 -8.43 16.97
CA THR A 208 32.49 -8.59 15.60
C THR A 208 33.35 -9.84 15.42
N ASN A 209 33.44 -10.69 16.45
CA ASN A 209 34.29 -11.87 16.43
C ASN A 209 33.86 -12.85 15.31
N PRO A 210 34.79 -13.42 14.53
CA PRO A 210 34.48 -14.51 13.62
C PRO A 210 34.23 -15.81 14.40
N LYS A 211 33.31 -16.64 13.91
CA LYS A 211 33.07 -17.97 14.49
C LYS A 211 34.29 -18.88 14.28
N GLY A 212 34.65 -19.64 15.31
CA GLY A 212 35.77 -20.57 15.34
C GLY A 212 37.15 -19.91 15.41
N VAL A 213 37.23 -18.59 15.53
CA VAL A 213 38.50 -17.86 15.66
C VAL A 213 38.71 -17.50 17.11
N GLN A 214 39.80 -18.01 17.68
CA GLN A 214 40.13 -17.77 19.08
C GLN A 214 40.47 -16.29 19.32
N ILE A 215 39.59 -15.60 20.04
CA ILE A 215 39.78 -14.23 20.55
C ILE A 215 40.14 -14.26 22.04
N TYR A 216 39.57 -15.21 22.78
CA TYR A 216 39.79 -15.39 24.20
C TYR A 216 40.60 -16.65 24.46
N SER A 217 41.71 -16.51 25.19
CA SER A 217 42.54 -17.65 25.55
C SER A 217 41.79 -18.60 26.49
N ARG A 218 41.73 -19.88 26.16
CA ARG A 218 41.16 -20.93 27.00
C ARG A 218 42.26 -21.87 27.45
N SER A 219 42.49 -21.95 28.75
CA SER A 219 43.44 -22.88 29.35
C SER A 219 42.69 -23.95 30.12
N GLY A 220 42.93 -25.22 29.83
CA GLY A 220 42.34 -26.32 30.57
C GLY A 220 42.64 -27.69 29.97
N PHE A 221 42.60 -28.71 30.82
CA PHE A 221 42.74 -30.10 30.39
C PHE A 221 41.40 -30.63 29.87
N ASN A 222 41.42 -31.26 28.68
CA ASN A 222 40.25 -31.87 28.03
C ASN A 222 39.06 -30.91 27.83
N LEU A 223 39.33 -29.66 27.45
CA LEU A 223 38.29 -28.63 27.23
C LEU A 223 37.20 -29.09 26.26
N GLN A 224 37.59 -29.71 25.12
CA GLN A 224 36.64 -30.18 24.12
C GLN A 224 35.65 -31.21 24.69
N ALA A 225 36.15 -32.21 25.41
CA ALA A 225 35.32 -33.26 25.99
C ALA A 225 34.41 -32.71 27.12
N LYS A 226 34.85 -31.69 27.86
CA LYS A 226 34.03 -30.99 28.86
C LYS A 226 32.93 -30.18 28.20
N SER A 227 33.28 -29.38 27.19
CA SER A 227 32.33 -28.58 26.41
C SER A 227 31.23 -29.46 25.82
N GLN A 228 31.58 -30.58 25.16
CA GLN A 228 30.59 -31.51 24.61
C GLN A 228 29.55 -31.98 25.64
N ARG A 229 29.99 -32.34 26.85
CA ARG A 229 29.07 -32.75 27.93
C ARG A 229 28.23 -31.60 28.46
N ASN A 230 28.83 -30.43 28.65
CA ASN A 230 28.14 -29.27 29.22
C ASN A 230 27.13 -28.68 28.21
N CYS A 231 27.48 -28.65 26.93
CA CYS A 231 26.61 -28.24 25.83
C CYS A 231 25.41 -29.18 25.66
N ALA A 232 25.60 -30.49 25.87
CA ALA A 232 24.50 -31.45 25.85
C ALA A 232 23.46 -31.24 26.97
N GLY A 233 23.78 -30.42 27.98
CA GLY A 233 22.85 -30.07 29.06
C GLY A 233 21.83 -28.97 28.69
N PHE A 234 21.98 -28.31 27.54
CA PHE A 234 21.09 -27.24 27.10
C PHE A 234 20.16 -27.72 26.00
N ALA A 235 18.91 -27.22 26.01
CA ALA A 235 17.91 -27.55 24.98
C ALA A 235 18.24 -26.94 23.60
N SER A 236 19.01 -25.84 23.57
CA SER A 236 19.41 -25.15 22.35
C SER A 236 20.76 -24.43 22.53
N SER A 237 21.41 -24.11 21.41
CA SER A 237 22.63 -23.27 21.40
C SER A 237 22.35 -21.86 21.91
N ASP A 238 21.18 -21.29 21.63
CA ASP A 238 20.76 -19.99 22.14
C ASP A 238 20.69 -19.98 23.68
N GLN A 239 20.12 -21.03 24.28
CA GLN A 239 20.07 -21.17 25.74
C GLN A 239 21.47 -21.30 26.35
N ALA A 240 22.37 -22.04 25.69
CA ALA A 240 23.76 -22.14 26.11
C ALA A 240 24.47 -20.78 26.05
N GLN A 241 24.20 -19.98 25.01
CA GLN A 241 24.76 -18.64 24.87
C GLN A 241 24.25 -17.68 25.94
N ILE A 242 22.94 -17.69 26.24
CA ILE A 242 22.36 -16.89 27.32
C ILE A 242 23.06 -17.21 28.64
N GLU A 243 23.19 -18.50 28.96
CA GLU A 243 23.84 -18.97 30.19
C GLU A 243 25.33 -18.62 30.22
N PHE A 244 26.02 -18.73 29.09
CA PHE A 244 27.42 -18.34 28.95
C PHE A 244 27.63 -16.86 29.29
N LEU A 245 26.83 -15.98 28.69
CA LEU A 245 26.87 -14.55 28.99
C LEU A 245 26.49 -14.27 30.45
N ALA A 246 25.50 -14.98 30.99
CA ALA A 246 25.05 -14.80 32.38
C ALA A 246 26.14 -15.20 33.40
N ASN A 247 27.00 -16.17 33.05
CA ASN A 247 28.12 -16.60 33.88
C ASN A 247 29.40 -15.76 33.67
N GLY A 248 29.35 -14.70 32.87
CA GLY A 248 30.47 -13.79 32.62
C GLY A 248 31.33 -14.14 31.41
N GLY A 249 30.83 -14.96 30.48
CA GLY A 249 31.41 -15.07 29.15
C GLY A 249 31.24 -13.76 28.36
N PRO A 250 32.13 -13.44 27.42
CA PRO A 250 33.22 -14.26 26.89
C PRO A 250 34.56 -14.22 27.64
N GLU A 251 34.70 -13.31 28.60
CA GLU A 251 35.92 -13.18 29.39
C GLU A 251 36.13 -14.37 30.33
N ARG A 252 35.04 -14.90 30.92
CA ARG A 252 35.08 -16.01 31.88
C ARG A 252 34.14 -17.14 31.48
N ASP A 253 34.72 -18.18 30.88
CA ASP A 253 33.99 -19.40 30.54
C ASP A 253 33.97 -20.41 31.71
N ARG A 254 33.15 -20.14 32.73
CA ARG A 254 33.06 -20.98 33.94
C ARG A 254 32.52 -22.39 33.67
N LYS A 255 31.69 -22.54 32.64
CA LYS A 255 31.06 -23.81 32.26
C LYS A 255 31.77 -24.47 31.07
N SER A 256 32.93 -23.99 30.65
CA SER A 256 33.69 -24.54 29.51
C SER A 256 32.80 -24.73 28.26
N LEU A 257 31.91 -23.77 27.97
CA LEU A 257 30.96 -23.82 26.86
C LEU A 257 31.60 -23.39 25.53
N ASP A 258 32.67 -22.58 25.58
CA ASP A 258 33.38 -21.99 24.44
C ASP A 258 34.86 -22.45 24.49
N PRO A 259 35.16 -23.70 24.09
CA PRO A 259 36.50 -24.28 24.16
C PRO A 259 37.48 -23.69 23.13
N ASP A 260 36.97 -23.21 22.00
CA ASP A 260 37.69 -22.53 20.92
C ASP A 260 37.94 -21.05 21.21
N GLY A 261 37.22 -20.47 22.16
CA GLY A 261 37.47 -19.11 22.65
C GLY A 261 37.05 -18.03 21.67
N ASP A 262 36.07 -18.30 20.81
CA ASP A 262 35.57 -17.32 19.82
C ASP A 262 34.54 -16.34 20.42
N GLY A 263 34.11 -16.62 21.66
CA GLY A 263 33.10 -15.86 22.39
C GLY A 263 31.67 -16.34 22.13
N TYR A 264 31.51 -17.51 21.49
CA TYR A 264 30.24 -18.16 21.18
C TYR A 264 30.19 -19.55 21.82
N ALA A 265 29.19 -19.76 22.67
CA ALA A 265 29.01 -21.00 23.40
C ALA A 265 28.53 -22.12 22.48
N CYS A 266 29.13 -23.29 22.64
CA CYS A 266 28.71 -24.53 21.99
C CYS A 266 28.69 -24.39 20.46
N ALA A 267 27.53 -24.57 19.83
CA ALA A 267 27.36 -24.44 18.39
C ALA A 267 26.67 -23.12 17.98
N TRP A 268 26.58 -22.15 18.89
CA TRP A 268 25.88 -20.88 18.64
C TRP A 268 26.51 -20.11 17.47
N ASP A 269 25.68 -19.45 16.68
CA ASP A 269 26.10 -18.73 15.49
C ASP A 269 25.43 -17.34 15.45
N PRO A 270 26.19 -16.24 15.46
CA PRO A 270 25.63 -14.89 15.38
C PRO A 270 25.15 -14.50 13.97
N ALA A 271 25.53 -15.23 12.91
CA ALA A 271 25.29 -14.84 11.53
C ALA A 271 23.81 -14.62 11.16
N PRO A 272 22.84 -15.44 11.63
CA PRO A 272 21.42 -15.18 11.38
C PRO A 272 20.95 -13.83 11.91
N PHE A 273 21.37 -13.46 13.13
CA PHE A 273 21.00 -12.20 13.77
C PHE A 273 21.61 -10.98 13.06
N ARG A 274 22.88 -11.10 12.63
CA ARG A 274 23.57 -10.04 11.89
C ARG A 274 22.95 -9.78 10.53
N ARG A 275 22.58 -10.84 9.79
CA ARG A 275 21.94 -10.73 8.47
C ARG A 275 20.56 -10.10 8.53
N ALA A 276 19.79 -10.36 9.60
CA ALA A 276 18.44 -9.82 9.76
C ALA A 276 18.39 -8.27 9.81
N VAL A 277 19.48 -7.62 10.22
CA VAL A 277 19.58 -6.15 10.32
C VAL A 277 20.16 -5.51 9.04
N GLN A 278 20.78 -6.30 8.16
CA GLN A 278 21.46 -5.81 6.96
C GLN A 278 20.54 -5.69 5.72
N ASN A 279 19.23 -5.94 5.87
CA ASN A 279 18.24 -5.81 4.80
C ASN A 279 17.62 -4.41 4.78
#